data_AF-A0A661WF87-F1
#
_entry.id   AF-A0A661WF87-F1
#
_cell.length_a   1.000
_cell.length_b   1.000
_cell.length_c   1.000
_cell.angle_alpha   90.00
_cell.angle_beta   90.00
_cell.angle_gamma   90.00
#
_symmetry.space_group_name_H-M   'P 1'
#
loop_
_entity.id
_entity.type
_entity.pdbx_description
1 polymer ?
#
loop_
_entity_poly.entity_id
_entity_poly.type
_entity_poly.pdbx_seq_one_letter_code
_entity_poly.pdbx_strand_id
1 'polypeptide(L)' 'MNRQQGCLTGLFKLLMLDVLFGWLQDTFGFGKGASCTGCGCGFILLIIFVAFTCQVIFNTNWLQLGF' A
#
# COMPACT_ATOMS: atom_id res chain seq x y z
N MET A 1 -17.49 -18.14 -5.52
CA MET A 1 -18.07 -16.78 -5.44
C MET A 1 -16.93 -15.77 -5.56
N ASN A 2 -16.73 -15.18 -6.74
CA ASN A 2 -15.67 -14.20 -6.96
C ASN A 2 -16.21 -12.81 -6.59
N ARG A 3 -16.15 -12.45 -5.30
CA ARG A 3 -16.48 -11.09 -4.82
C ARG A 3 -15.32 -10.16 -5.19
N GLN A 4 -15.22 -9.81 -6.47
CA GLN A 4 -14.31 -8.76 -6.91
C GLN A 4 -14.66 -7.48 -6.14
N GLN A 5 -13.64 -6.80 -5.61
CA GLN A 5 -13.87 -5.67 -4.72
C GLN A 5 -14.39 -4.50 -5.56
N GLY A 6 -15.52 -3.89 -5.16
CA GLY A 6 -16.07 -2.70 -5.80
C GLY A 6 -15.10 -1.51 -5.79
N CYS A 7 -15.30 -0.56 -6.70
CA CYS A 7 -14.41 0.61 -6.88
C CYS A 7 -14.22 1.41 -5.57
N LEU A 8 -15.29 1.62 -4.79
CA LEU A 8 -15.22 2.32 -3.50
C LEU A 8 -14.41 1.54 -2.45
N THR A 9 -14.59 0.22 -2.41
CA THR A 9 -13.86 -0.67 -1.52
C THR A 9 -12.37 -0.71 -1.87
N GLY A 10 -12.04 -0.74 -3.16
CA GLY A 10 -10.66 -0.64 -3.64
C GLY A 10 -10.01 0.70 -3.28
N LEU A 11 -10.74 1.81 -3.48
CA LEU A 11 -10.26 3.15 -3.13
C LEU A 11 -9.99 3.29 -1.63
N PHE A 12 -10.89 2.78 -0.78
CA PHE A 12 -10.70 2.80 0.68
C PHE A 12 -9.47 1.97 1.10
N LYS A 13 -9.27 0.81 0.48
CA LYS A 13 -8.13 -0.08 0.74
C LYS A 13 -6.80 0.58 0.34
N LEU A 14 -6.77 1.28 -0.80
CA LEU A 14 -5.61 2.04 -1.25
C LEU A 14 -5.30 3.20 -0.30
N LEU A 15 -6.32 3.95 0.13
CA LEU A 15 -6.15 5.08 1.04
C LEU A 15 -5.65 4.63 2.42
N MET A 16 -6.20 3.54 2.94
CA MET A 16 -5.75 2.95 4.21
C MET A 16 -4.33 2.40 4.10
N LEU A 17 -3.96 1.81 2.97
CA LEU A 17 -2.60 1.34 2.70
C LEU A 17 -1.62 2.52 2.63
N ASP A 18 -1.97 3.60 1.94
CA ASP A 18 -1.15 4.82 1.80
C ASP A 18 -0.88 5.48 3.16
N VAL A 19 -1.91 5.61 4.01
CA VAL A 19 -1.76 6.15 5.37
C VAL A 19 -0.89 5.24 6.25
N LEU A 20 -1.12 3.92 6.20
CA LEU A 20 -0.35 2.97 6.99
C LEU A 20 1.12 2.95 6.56
N PHE A 21 1.39 2.94 5.25
CA PHE A 21 2.74 2.98 4.72
C PHE A 21 3.41 4.33 4.93
N GLY A 22 2.70 5.44 4.82
CA GLY A 22 3.20 6.77 5.17
C GLY A 22 3.65 6.83 6.63
N TRP A 23 2.83 6.31 7.56
CA TRP A 23 3.18 6.24 8.98
C TRP A 23 4.37 5.30 9.24
N LEU A 24 4.39 4.13 8.59
CA LEU A 24 5.46 3.16 8.74
C LEU A 24 6.77 3.68 8.12
N GLN A 25 6.70 4.45 7.03
CA GLN A 25 7.84 5.08 6.37
C GLN A 25 8.31 6.34 7.10
N ASP A 26 7.45 7.07 7.83
CA ASP A 26 7.87 8.16 8.73
C ASP A 26 8.54 7.62 10.02
N THR A 27 8.05 6.45 10.49
CA THR A 27 8.57 5.80 11.70
C THR A 27 9.84 4.98 11.44
N PHE A 28 9.92 4.25 10.32
CA PHE A 28 11.02 3.34 9.98
C PHE A 28 11.80 3.73 8.72
N GLY A 29 11.25 4.59 7.86
CA GLY A 29 11.86 4.98 6.59
C GLY A 29 12.78 6.19 6.72
N PHE A 30 13.77 6.22 5.83
CA PHE A 30 14.76 7.27 5.57
C PHE A 30 15.01 8.31 6.69
N GLY A 31 16.11 8.11 7.43
CA GLY A 31 16.74 9.17 8.22
C GLY A 31 16.54 9.10 9.73
N LYS A 32 15.75 8.14 10.26
CA LYS A 32 15.55 7.99 11.72
C LYS A 32 16.26 6.79 12.38
N GLY A 33 16.96 5.94 11.64
CA GLY A 33 17.66 4.76 12.17
C GLY A 33 19.17 4.80 11.93
N ALA A 34 19.94 4.44 12.96
CA ALA A 34 21.40 4.35 12.94
C ALA A 34 21.93 3.58 11.70
N SER A 35 22.61 4.32 10.81
CA SER A 35 23.59 3.96 9.77
C SER A 35 23.39 2.74 8.83
N CYS A 36 22.50 1.79 9.07
CA CYS A 36 22.31 0.60 8.22
C CYS A 36 20.85 0.31 7.82
N THR A 37 19.85 0.96 8.44
CA THR A 37 18.43 0.74 8.11
C THR A 37 17.87 1.73 7.09
N GLY A 38 18.56 2.84 6.83
CA GLY A 38 18.08 3.94 5.99
C GLY A 38 18.02 3.65 4.49
N CYS A 39 18.89 2.78 3.96
CA CYS A 39 18.95 2.51 2.51
C CYS A 39 18.25 1.19 2.10
N GLY A 40 18.22 0.19 2.99
CA GLY A 40 17.65 -1.14 2.70
C GLY A 40 16.21 -1.36 3.20
N CYS A 41 15.90 -1.01 4.46
CA CYS A 41 14.57 -1.24 5.02
C CYS A 41 13.51 -0.33 4.40
N GLY A 42 13.85 0.93 4.10
CA GLY A 42 12.96 1.84 3.38
C GLY A 42 12.63 1.33 1.97
N PHE A 43 13.61 0.76 1.26
CA PHE A 43 13.42 0.22 -0.08
C PHE A 43 12.55 -1.06 -0.08
N ILE A 44 12.76 -1.94 0.90
CA ILE A 44 11.94 -3.14 1.10
C ILE A 44 10.48 -2.79 1.39
N LEU A 45 10.23 -1.79 2.25
CA LEU A 45 8.88 -1.28 2.50
C LEU A 45 8.23 -0.74 1.22
N LEU A 46 8.98 0.01 0.41
CA LEU A 46 8.51 0.53 -0.87
C LEU A 46 8.10 -0.60 -1.84
N ILE A 47 8.89 -1.67 -1.93
CA ILE A 47 8.56 -2.84 -2.76
C ILE A 47 7.27 -3.51 -2.29
N ILE A 48 7.10 -3.71 -0.98
CA ILE A 48 5.90 -4.35 -0.42
C ILE A 48 4.67 -3.47 -0.68
N PHE A 49 4.80 -2.14 -0.54
CA PHE A 49 3.74 -1.19 -0.85
C PHE A 49 3.28 -1.29 -2.29
N VAL A 50 4.21 -1.29 -3.24
CA VAL A 50 3.91 -1.39 -4.67
C VAL A 50 3.25 -2.73 -4.98
N ALA A 51 3.73 -3.83 -4.40
CA ALA A 51 3.13 -5.15 -4.58
C ALA A 51 1.67 -5.20 -4.08
N PHE A 52 1.40 -4.64 -2.90
CA PHE A 52 0.04 -4.55 -2.35
C PHE A 52 -0.86 -3.62 -3.17
N THR A 53 -0.33 -2.50 -3.63
CA THR A 53 -1.05 -1.54 -4.46
C THR A 53 -1.45 -2.18 -5.79
N CYS A 54 -0.52 -2.86 -6.46
CA CYS A 54 -0.82 -3.64 -7.66
C CYS A 54 -1.88 -4.71 -7.38
N GLN A 55 -1.77 -5.46 -6.29
CA GLN A 55 -2.77 -6.45 -5.90
C GLN A 55 -4.17 -5.84 -5.75
N VAL A 56 -4.30 -4.69 -5.08
CA VAL A 56 -5.59 -4.01 -4.93
C VAL A 56 -6.11 -3.49 -6.28
N ILE A 57 -5.23 -2.93 -7.11
CA ILE A 57 -5.61 -2.40 -8.43
C ILE A 57 -6.10 -3.50 -9.38
N PHE A 58 -5.41 -4.65 -9.43
CA PHE A 58 -5.79 -5.79 -10.26
C PHE A 58 -7.00 -6.57 -9.72
N ASN A 59 -7.26 -6.50 -8.40
CA ASN A 59 -8.39 -7.19 -7.77
C ASN A 59 -9.67 -6.33 -7.70
N THR A 60 -9.57 -5.03 -8.00
CA THR A 60 -10.69 -4.08 -7.98
C THR A 60 -11.32 -3.95 -9.37
N ASN A 61 -12.65 -4.05 -9.44
CA ASN A 61 -13.39 -3.75 -10.67
C ASN A 61 -13.67 -2.24 -10.76
N TRP A 62 -12.83 -1.52 -11.49
CA TRP A 62 -12.93 -0.07 -11.70
C TRP A 62 -14.22 0.37 -12.40
N LEU A 63 -14.83 -0.52 -13.19
CA LEU A 63 -16.09 -0.29 -13.90
C LEU A 63 -17.33 -0.52 -13.01
N GLN A 64 -17.14 -1.05 -11.80
CA GLN A 64 -18.21 -1.33 -10.86
C GLN A 64 -18.17 -0.29 -9.74
N LEU A 65 -18.96 0.78 -9.90
CA LEU A 65 -19.12 1.88 -8.93
C LEU A 65 -19.84 1.47 -7.64
N GLY A 66 -20.25 0.20 -7.51
CA GLY A 66 -20.96 -0.37 -6.35
C GLY A 66 -20.13 -1.42 -5.60
N PHE A 67 -20.58 -1.77 -4.39
CA PHE A 67 -19.94 -2.71 -3.45
C PHE A 67 -19.77 -4.13 -3.99
#